data_AF-A0AAV5EP27-F1
#
_entry.id   AF-A0AAV5EP27-F1
#
_cell.length_a   1.000
_cell.length_b   1.000
_cell.length_c   1.000
_cell.angle_alpha   90.00
_cell.angle_beta   90.00
_cell.angle_gamma   90.00
#
_symmetry.space_group_name_H-M   'P 1'
#
loop_
_entity.id
_entity.type
_entity.pdbx_description
1 polymer ?
#
loop_
_entity_poly.entity_id
_entity_poly.type
_entity_poly.pdbx_seq_one_letter_code
_entity_poly.pdbx_strand_id
1 'polypeptide(L)'
;MDIVLSAVLAELTTRSINFFINRISKPTTVDVEDRLRRILHRAKVIVDEAMGRRITNHAMLQQLDMIRDAMHRGCYMLDMFKCQSLDKGDPKDQVLTFLRASIQKHVSRFGEVPKINLQDVIYGNVRP
;
A
#
# COMPACT_ATOMS: atom_id res chain seq x y z
N MET A 1 1.28 34.25 -18.67
CA MET A 1 0.75 34.03 -17.31
C MET A 1 0.70 32.53 -16.97
N ASP A 2 1.46 31.71 -17.69
CA ASP A 2 1.22 30.28 -17.87
C ASP A 2 2.18 29.39 -17.07
N ILE A 3 3.35 29.94 -16.73
CA ILE A 3 4.40 29.25 -15.95
C ILE A 3 3.93 29.03 -14.51
N VAL A 4 3.29 30.04 -13.91
CA VAL A 4 2.75 29.95 -12.54
C VAL A 4 1.61 28.93 -12.49
N LEU A 5 0.72 28.93 -13.49
CA LEU A 5 -0.37 27.97 -13.59
C LEU A 5 0.15 26.54 -13.79
N SER A 6 1.17 26.37 -14.61
CA SER A 6 1.83 25.07 -14.85
C SER A 6 2.51 24.55 -13.59
N ALA A 7 3.18 25.42 -12.83
CA ALA A 7 3.81 25.06 -11.56
C ALA A 7 2.78 24.61 -10.50
N VAL A 8 1.67 25.35 -10.37
CA VAL A 8 0.57 24.98 -9.45
C VAL A 8 -0.08 23.66 -9.85
N LEU A 9 -0.30 23.45 -11.15
CA LEU A 9 -0.87 22.20 -11.66
C LEU A 9 0.08 21.01 -11.45
N ALA A 10 1.39 21.21 -11.65
CA ALA A 10 2.41 20.20 -11.39
C ALA A 10 2.45 19.83 -9.90
N GLU A 11 2.47 20.81 -9.00
CA GLU A 11 2.49 20.57 -7.55
C GLU A 11 1.21 19.88 -7.06
N LEU A 12 0.04 20.26 -7.60
CA LEU A 12 -1.23 19.61 -7.30
C LEU A 12 -1.26 18.17 -7.80
N THR A 13 -0.71 17.91 -8.99
CA THR A 13 -0.60 16.56 -9.57
C THR A 13 0.35 15.70 -8.74
N THR A 14 1.50 16.24 -8.32
CA THR A 14 2.42 15.53 -7.43
C THR A 14 1.78 15.24 -6.09
N ARG A 15 1.07 16.19 -5.48
CA ARG A 15 0.36 16.00 -4.20
C ARG A 15 -0.77 14.98 -4.31
N SER A 16 -1.56 14.99 -5.39
CA SER A 16 -2.65 14.04 -5.59
C SER A 16 -2.11 12.64 -5.81
N ILE A 17 -1.07 12.46 -6.63
CA ILE A 17 -0.35 11.20 -6.78
C ILE A 17 0.18 10.72 -5.42
N ASN A 18 0.83 11.59 -4.64
CA ASN A 18 1.38 11.21 -3.34
C ASN A 18 0.28 10.85 -2.32
N PHE A 19 -0.88 11.51 -2.37
CA PHE A 19 -2.04 11.15 -1.57
C PHE A 19 -2.60 9.77 -1.93
N PHE A 20 -2.73 9.47 -3.23
CA PHE A 20 -3.14 8.14 -3.69
C PHE A 20 -2.12 7.06 -3.34
N ILE A 21 -0.82 7.32 -3.52
CA ILE A 21 0.25 6.40 -3.06
C ILE A 21 0.09 6.16 -1.56
N ASN A 22 0.02 7.21 -0.72
CA ASN A 22 -0.09 7.07 0.73
C ASN A 22 -1.37 6.35 1.17
N ARG A 23 -2.47 6.49 0.42
CA ARG A 23 -3.73 5.78 0.68
C ARG A 23 -3.70 4.32 0.24
N ILE A 24 -3.08 4.01 -0.91
CA ILE A 24 -2.95 2.65 -1.45
C ILE A 24 -1.84 1.87 -0.73
N SER A 25 -0.80 2.55 -0.26
CA SER A 25 0.26 1.98 0.58
C SER A 25 -0.15 1.87 2.06
N LYS A 26 -1.31 2.42 2.44
CA LYS A 26 -1.94 2.23 3.76
C LYS A 26 -3.29 1.52 3.66
N PRO A 27 -3.30 0.20 3.48
CA PRO A 27 -3.87 -0.69 4.46
C PRO A 27 -2.78 -0.97 5.49
N THR A 28 -3.03 -0.77 6.77
CA THR A 28 -2.16 -1.37 7.79
C THR A 28 -2.39 -2.87 7.70
N THR A 29 -1.76 -3.55 6.72
CA THR A 29 -1.83 -5.00 6.54
C THR A 29 -1.48 -5.71 7.84
N VAL A 30 -0.56 -5.11 8.61
CA VAL A 30 -0.21 -5.49 9.98
C VAL A 30 -1.42 -5.51 10.91
N ASP A 31 -2.31 -4.51 10.89
CA ASP A 31 -3.50 -4.45 11.77
C ASP A 31 -4.52 -5.53 11.43
N VAL A 32 -4.78 -5.74 10.14
CA VAL A 32 -5.72 -6.77 9.68
C VAL A 32 -5.17 -8.16 9.94
N GLU A 33 -3.88 -8.39 9.71
CA GLU A 33 -3.19 -9.65 9.96
C GLU A 33 -3.15 -9.97 11.47
N ASP A 34 -2.80 -8.99 12.30
CA ASP A 34 -2.77 -9.12 13.76
C ASP A 34 -4.16 -9.42 14.33
N ARG A 35 -5.18 -8.73 13.81
CA ARG A 35 -6.58 -8.96 14.20
C ARG A 35 -7.05 -10.35 13.76
N LEU A 36 -6.69 -10.80 12.56
CA LEU A 36 -6.99 -12.15 12.08
C LEU A 36 -6.29 -13.21 12.94
N ARG A 37 -4.99 -13.04 13.23
CA ARG A 37 -4.25 -13.94 14.15
C ARG A 37 -4.91 -14.04 15.52
N ARG A 38 -5.36 -12.91 16.09
CA ARG A 38 -6.05 -12.89 17.39
C ARG A 38 -7.38 -13.65 17.35
N ILE A 39 -8.17 -13.48 16.29
CA ILE A 39 -9.44 -14.19 16.12
C ILE A 39 -9.21 -15.69 15.97
N LEU A 40 -8.24 -16.11 15.16
CA LEU A 40 -7.89 -17.52 14.96
C LEU A 40 -7.41 -18.18 16.25
N HIS A 41 -6.60 -17.48 17.05
CA HIS A 41 -6.17 -17.98 18.34
C HIS A 41 -7.35 -18.23 19.29
N ARG A 42 -8.32 -17.31 19.33
CA ARG A 42 -9.55 -17.49 20.13
C ARG A 42 -10.40 -18.64 19.62
N ALA A 43 -10.56 -18.77 18.30
CA ALA A 43 -11.30 -19.87 17.69
C ALA A 43 -10.67 -21.22 18.07
N LYS A 44 -9.34 -21.32 18.02
CA LYS A 44 -8.61 -22.52 18.45
C LYS A 44 -8.88 -22.89 19.91
N VAL A 45 -8.79 -21.92 20.82
CA VAL A 45 -9.07 -22.15 22.24
C VAL A 45 -10.50 -22.65 22.46
N ILE A 46 -11.50 -22.07 21.77
CA ILE A 46 -12.90 -22.49 21.87
C ILE A 46 -13.07 -23.94 21.39
N VAL A 47 -12.44 -24.30 20.26
CA VAL A 47 -12.51 -25.67 19.71
C VAL A 47 -11.82 -26.66 20.66
N ASP A 48 -10.63 -26.34 21.15
CA ASP A 48 -9.86 -27.20 22.06
C ASP A 48 -10.62 -27.40 23.39
N GLU A 49 -11.22 -26.34 23.94
CA GLU A 49 -12.02 -26.40 25.16
C GLU A 49 -13.31 -27.22 24.96
N ALA A 50 -13.99 -27.06 23.82
CA ALA A 50 -15.19 -27.82 23.52
C ALA A 50 -14.91 -29.32 23.32
N MET A 51 -13.76 -29.67 22.70
CA MET A 51 -13.31 -31.05 22.60
C MET A 51 -13.00 -31.63 23.99
N GLY A 52 -12.32 -30.87 24.86
CA GLY A 52 -12.01 -31.29 26.23
C GLY A 52 -13.26 -31.54 27.09
N ARG A 53 -14.33 -30.78 26.86
CA ARG A 53 -15.63 -30.95 27.51
C ARG A 53 -16.51 -32.07 26.91
N ARG A 54 -16.05 -32.76 25.86
CA ARG A 54 -16.75 -33.86 25.17
C ARG A 54 -18.20 -33.50 24.81
N ILE A 55 -18.41 -32.34 24.17
CA ILE A 55 -19.74 -31.87 23.79
C ILE A 55 -20.39 -32.83 22.79
N THR A 56 -21.61 -33.29 23.09
CA THR A 56 -22.38 -34.22 22.25
C THR A 56 -23.59 -33.57 21.57
N ASN A 57 -23.91 -32.31 21.92
CA ASN A 57 -25.02 -31.57 21.33
C ASN A 57 -24.76 -31.32 19.84
N HIS A 58 -25.65 -31.83 18.98
CA HIS A 58 -25.47 -31.79 17.53
C HIS A 58 -25.43 -30.36 16.96
N ALA A 59 -26.27 -29.45 17.45
CA ALA A 59 -26.27 -28.05 17.02
C ALA A 59 -24.96 -27.35 17.40
N MET A 60 -24.42 -27.66 18.58
CA MET A 60 -23.15 -27.10 19.04
C MET A 60 -21.96 -27.70 18.28
N LEU A 61 -22.02 -28.98 17.93
CA LEU A 61 -21.03 -29.62 17.07
C LEU A 61 -20.99 -28.98 15.68
N GLN A 62 -22.15 -28.65 15.12
CA GLN A 62 -22.23 -27.93 13.84
C GLN A 62 -21.62 -26.51 13.94
N GLN A 63 -21.87 -25.79 15.04
CA GLN A 63 -21.23 -24.49 15.28
C GLN A 63 -19.71 -24.62 15.41
N LEU A 64 -19.22 -25.65 16.10
CA LEU A 64 -17.78 -25.92 16.21
C LEU A 64 -17.15 -26.25 14.86
N ASP A 65 -17.87 -26.98 14.00
CA ASP A 65 -17.41 -27.29 12.65
C ASP A 65 -17.29 -26.02 11.79
N MET A 66 -18.28 -25.12 11.87
CA MET A 66 -18.21 -23.82 11.20
C MET A 66 -17.03 -22.97 11.70
N ILE A 67 -16.79 -22.95 13.01
CA ILE A 67 -15.64 -22.22 13.59
C ILE A 67 -14.33 -22.83 13.09
N ARG A 68 -14.25 -24.15 12.99
CA ARG A 68 -13.07 -24.88 12.49
C ARG A 68 -12.82 -24.62 11.01
N ASP A 69 -13.87 -24.63 10.16
CA ASP A 69 -13.77 -24.31 8.74
C ASP A 69 -13.29 -22.85 8.53
N ALA A 70 -13.91 -21.91 9.25
CA ALA A 70 -13.50 -20.50 9.22
C ALA A 70 -12.05 -20.32 9.70
N MET A 71 -11.63 -21.07 10.72
CA MET A 71 -10.26 -21.05 11.22
C MET A 71 -9.27 -21.53 10.17
N HIS A 72 -9.58 -22.64 9.47
CA HIS A 72 -8.73 -23.18 8.43
C HIS A 72 -8.56 -22.19 7.26
N ARG A 73 -9.67 -21.58 6.80
CA ARG A 73 -9.64 -20.54 5.77
C ARG A 73 -8.82 -19.32 6.19
N GLY A 74 -8.95 -18.88 7.44
CA GLY A 74 -8.17 -17.76 7.97
C GLY A 74 -6.67 -18.06 8.06
N CYS A 75 -6.28 -19.29 8.42
CA CYS A 75 -4.87 -19.71 8.38
C CYS A 75 -4.31 -19.69 6.95
N TYR A 76 -5.08 -20.19 5.98
CA TYR A 76 -4.69 -20.13 4.57
C TYR A 76 -4.49 -18.68 4.08
N MET A 77 -5.37 -17.76 4.48
CA MET A 77 -5.21 -16.34 4.18
C MET A 77 -3.94 -15.74 4.82
N LEU A 78 -3.62 -16.09 6.06
CA LEU A 78 -2.37 -15.67 6.71
C LEU A 78 -1.13 -16.14 5.96
N ASP A 79 -1.14 -17.39 5.48
CA ASP A 79 -0.01 -17.92 4.72
C ASP A 79 0.09 -17.28 3.34
N MET A 80 -1.04 -16.92 2.71
CA MET A 80 -1.03 -16.06 1.51
C MET A 80 -0.41 -14.69 1.77
N PHE A 81 -0.72 -14.03 2.89
CA PHE A 81 -0.11 -12.73 3.24
C PHE A 81 1.40 -12.86 3.41
N LYS A 82 1.89 -13.93 4.07
CA LYS A 82 3.31 -14.22 4.21
C LYS A 82 4.00 -14.48 2.85
N CYS A 83 3.39 -15.31 1.99
CA CYS A 83 3.94 -15.57 0.66
C CYS A 83 4.00 -14.30 -0.20
N GLN A 84 2.95 -13.47 -0.18
CA GLN A 84 2.98 -12.17 -0.87
C GLN A 84 4.04 -11.22 -0.32
N SER A 85 4.34 -11.28 0.98
CA SER A 85 5.41 -10.48 1.58
C SER A 85 6.81 -10.96 1.22
N LEU A 86 6.98 -12.26 0.90
CA LEU A 86 8.24 -12.85 0.46
C LEU A 86 8.47 -12.71 -1.06
N ASP A 87 7.42 -12.85 -1.86
CA ASP A 87 7.48 -12.80 -3.34
C ASP A 87 7.55 -11.37 -3.88
N LYS A 88 7.06 -10.39 -3.12
CA LYS A 88 7.30 -9.00 -3.43
C LYS A 88 8.68 -8.58 -2.88
N GLY A 89 9.68 -8.62 -3.75
CA GLY A 89 10.59 -7.48 -3.81
C GLY A 89 9.72 -6.21 -3.81
N ASP A 90 9.89 -5.38 -2.79
CA ASP A 90 8.94 -4.38 -2.29
C ASP A 90 7.99 -3.86 -3.41
N PRO A 91 6.66 -4.09 -3.35
CA PRO A 91 5.76 -3.67 -4.44
C PRO A 91 5.74 -2.14 -4.59
N LYS A 92 6.22 -1.45 -3.54
CA LYS A 92 6.48 -0.02 -3.54
C LYS A 92 7.56 0.33 -4.54
N ASP A 93 8.58 -0.50 -4.75
CA ASP A 93 9.66 -0.25 -5.69
C ASP A 93 9.19 -0.35 -7.14
N GLN A 94 8.28 -1.24 -7.49
CA GLN A 94 7.73 -1.32 -8.86
C GLN A 94 6.84 -0.11 -9.19
N VAL A 95 5.95 0.27 -8.27
CA VAL A 95 5.06 1.43 -8.45
C VAL A 95 5.85 2.73 -8.38
N LEU A 96 6.83 2.84 -7.46
CA LEU A 96 7.75 3.97 -7.37
C LEU A 96 8.64 4.05 -8.62
N THR A 97 9.09 2.93 -9.18
CA THR A 97 9.87 2.89 -10.42
C THR A 97 9.02 3.30 -11.61
N PHE A 98 7.76 2.84 -11.71
CA PHE A 98 6.84 3.22 -12.77
C PHE A 98 6.44 4.70 -12.69
N LEU A 99 6.16 5.21 -11.48
CA LEU A 99 5.84 6.61 -11.26
C LEU A 99 7.08 7.51 -11.44
N ARG A 100 8.27 7.07 -11.00
CA ARG A 100 9.54 7.78 -11.24
C ARG A 100 9.85 7.85 -12.73
N ALA A 101 9.67 6.76 -13.48
CA ALA A 101 9.83 6.74 -14.93
C ALA A 101 8.81 7.66 -15.63
N SER A 102 7.56 7.69 -15.14
CA SER A 102 6.51 8.56 -15.70
C SER A 102 6.77 10.04 -15.41
N ILE A 103 7.16 10.38 -14.18
CA ILE A 103 7.54 11.75 -13.79
C ILE A 103 8.78 12.18 -14.58
N GLN A 104 9.80 11.34 -14.69
CA GLN A 104 11.01 11.65 -15.45
C GLN A 104 10.70 11.87 -16.93
N LYS A 105 9.80 11.09 -17.53
CA LYS A 105 9.34 11.27 -18.90
C LYS A 105 8.57 12.59 -19.10
N HIS A 106 7.81 13.03 -18.11
CA HIS A 106 7.11 14.32 -18.16
C HIS A 106 8.05 15.50 -17.90
N VAL A 107 9.03 15.37 -17.01
CA VAL A 107 10.08 16.38 -16.77
C VAL A 107 10.99 16.54 -17.99
N SER A 108 11.35 15.45 -18.69
CA SER A 108 12.11 15.53 -19.95
C SER A 108 11.33 16.13 -21.12
N ARG A 109 10.00 16.20 -21.04
CA ARG A 109 9.13 16.84 -22.04
C ARG A 109 9.03 18.35 -21.84
N PHE A 110 9.31 18.84 -20.63
CA PHE A 110 9.71 20.22 -20.40
C PHE A 110 11.21 20.29 -20.68
N GLY A 111 11.57 20.43 -21.96
CA GLY A 111 12.96 20.47 -22.41
C GLY A 111 13.85 21.33 -21.52
N GLU A 112 15.13 20.96 -21.41
CA GLU A 112 16.17 21.67 -20.66
C GLU A 112 15.80 23.14 -20.45
N VAL A 113 15.35 23.47 -19.24
CA VAL A 113 15.25 24.87 -18.84
C VAL A 113 16.68 25.39 -18.99
N PRO A 114 16.95 26.37 -19.88
CA PRO A 114 18.28 26.92 -19.99
C PRO A 114 18.69 27.35 -18.59
N LYS A 115 19.86 26.91 -18.14
CA LYS A 115 20.43 27.41 -16.89
C LYS A 115 20.67 28.90 -17.06
N ILE A 116 19.66 29.71 -16.78
CA ILE A 116 19.82 31.16 -16.69
C ILE A 116 20.63 31.37 -15.42
N ASN A 117 21.89 31.74 -15.60
CA ASN A 117 22.76 32.05 -14.48
C ASN A 117 22.18 33.29 -13.79
N LEU A 118 22.00 33.26 -12.47
CA LEU A 118 21.47 34.41 -11.72
C LEU A 118 22.34 35.67 -11.92
N GLN A 119 23.60 35.48 -12.33
CA GLN A 119 24.55 36.52 -12.74
C GLN A 119 24.13 37.26 -14.03
N ASP A 120 23.51 36.56 -14.99
CA ASP A 120 23.12 37.11 -16.31
C ASP A 120 21.86 37.97 -16.23
N VAL A 121 20.99 37.70 -15.26
CA VAL A 121 19.77 38.48 -14.99
C VAL A 121 20.10 39.78 -14.24
N ILE A 122 21.17 39.80 -13.44
CA ILE A 122 21.56 40.96 -12.63
C ILE A 122 22.43 41.94 -13.42
N TYR A 123 23.27 41.48 -14.36
CA TYR A 123 24.23 42.34 -15.09
C TYR A 123 23.85 42.69 -16.55
N GLY A 124 22.63 42.39 -17.00
CA GLY A 124 22.03 43.05 -18.17
C GLY A 124 22.79 42.92 -19.50
N ASN A 125 23.31 41.73 -19.82
CA ASN A 125 23.90 41.46 -21.14
C ASN A 125 23.05 40.49 -21.95
N VAL A 126 21.87 40.95 -22.36
CA VAL A 126 21.16 40.37 -23.51
C VAL A 126 21.58 41.18 -24.73
N ARG A 127 22.54 40.66 -25.51
CA ARG A 127 22.85 41.17 -26.86
C ARG A 127 21.80 40.58 -27.83
N PRO A 128 21.22 41.39 -28.74
CA PRO A 128 19.97 41.07 -29.45
C PRO A 128 20.03 39.81 -30.33
#